data_AF-A0A9P4QLQ4-F1
#
_entry.id   AF-A0A9P4QLQ4-F1
#
_cell.length_a   1.000
_cell.length_b   1.000
_cell.length_c   1.000
_cell.angle_alpha   90.00
_cell.angle_beta   90.00
_cell.angle_gamma   90.00
#
_symmetry.space_group_name_H-M   'P 1'
#
loop_
_entity.id
_entity.type
_entity.pdbx_description
1 polymer ?
#
loop_
_entity_poly.entity_id
_entity_poly.type
_entity_poly.pdbx_seq_one_letter_code
_entity_poly.pdbx_strand_id
1 'polypeptide(L)'
;MASIASASRTGPAVNTNFTGLLQQIVHKLQHDPSSITPEDGRRLHEHYDATDERSARIISAIEALALANPDIMATNNTGDAAAPCSLQVSLLTLLKDLHATLDASPAEVTPEILKLTQTAVSKMQKAVGHTSAPHPELEDELQKVYREIAPKVDQGIVTKEEADHLHSLEARAHGHTEKGGLTAVAQSVAAKRERALSLSGSSTGEHTPPKTASSKLETAFKDETAKVEAHMEKGTVTVDEANRLRALEIRVHGHVEKGGLAAQAQSLAAKQANLADEQVKIASKVVDSTVTKKDAEHLQSLEIRAFGHTEKGGLTAAAQSVAYKHGHGSSLKDASNGQGGGLKTSGKVEEDKKAKDDSKATIEQIEVASRVGDLSIAN
;
A
#
# COMPACT_ATOMS: atom_id res chain seq x y z
N MET A 1 13.62 -70.11 55.20
CA MET A 1 12.38 -69.55 54.62
C MET A 1 12.32 -68.07 54.96
N ALA A 2 12.85 -67.21 54.08
CA ALA A 2 12.86 -65.76 54.27
C ALA A 2 11.86 -65.14 53.28
N SER A 3 10.83 -64.48 53.83
CA SER A 3 9.74 -63.85 53.09
C SER A 3 10.22 -62.50 52.53
N ILE A 4 10.28 -62.38 51.21
CA ILE A 4 10.64 -61.14 50.51
C ILE A 4 9.39 -60.26 50.49
N ALA A 5 9.38 -59.22 51.34
CA ALA A 5 8.34 -58.21 51.37
C ALA A 5 8.39 -57.37 50.07
N SER A 6 7.37 -57.52 49.24
CA SER A 6 7.10 -56.71 48.06
C SER A 6 6.74 -55.27 48.47
N ALA A 7 7.70 -54.36 48.39
CA ALA A 7 7.44 -52.92 48.51
C ALA A 7 6.67 -52.45 47.27
N SER A 8 5.38 -52.21 47.45
CA SER A 8 4.52 -51.55 46.47
C SER A 8 5.07 -50.15 46.18
N ARG A 9 5.77 -49.98 45.06
CA ARG A 9 6.08 -48.67 44.49
C ARG A 9 4.77 -47.93 44.20
N THR A 10 4.42 -46.98 45.04
CA THR A 10 3.43 -45.95 44.73
C THR A 10 3.98 -45.13 43.57
N GLY A 11 3.43 -45.34 42.36
CA GLY A 11 3.75 -44.52 41.20
C GLY A 11 3.38 -43.05 41.49
N PRO A 12 4.12 -42.07 40.93
CA PRO A 12 3.81 -40.66 41.12
C PRO A 12 2.37 -40.42 40.63
N ALA A 13 1.54 -39.84 41.50
CA ALA A 13 0.20 -39.42 41.13
C ALA A 13 0.34 -38.40 40.00
N VAL A 14 -0.01 -38.82 38.78
CA VAL A 14 0.01 -37.94 37.62
C VAL A 14 -1.02 -36.84 37.87
N ASN A 15 -0.56 -35.59 37.98
CA ASN A 15 -1.40 -34.41 38.14
C ASN A 15 -2.28 -34.24 36.90
N THR A 16 -3.48 -34.84 36.93
CA THR A 16 -4.48 -34.79 35.84
C THR A 16 -4.90 -33.36 35.49
N ASN A 17 -4.79 -32.44 36.45
CA ASN A 17 -5.12 -31.03 36.30
C ASN A 17 -4.18 -30.30 35.32
N PHE A 18 -2.87 -30.60 35.36
CA PHE A 18 -1.89 -29.96 34.48
C PHE A 18 -2.12 -30.34 33.02
N THR A 19 -2.33 -31.62 32.74
CA THR A 19 -2.59 -32.12 31.38
C THR A 19 -3.86 -31.52 30.79
N GLY A 20 -4.93 -31.38 31.59
CA GLY A 20 -6.17 -30.75 31.14
C GLY A 20 -5.99 -29.27 30.79
N LEU A 21 -5.27 -28.52 31.62
CA LEU A 21 -4.99 -27.11 31.37
C LEU A 21 -4.07 -26.91 30.15
N LEU A 22 -3.06 -27.77 29.98
CA LEU A 22 -2.17 -27.74 28.82
C LEU A 22 -2.95 -28.02 27.52
N GLN A 23 -3.84 -29.01 27.52
CA GLN A 23 -4.70 -29.29 26.35
C GLN A 23 -5.60 -28.10 26.01
N GLN A 24 -6.15 -27.41 27.01
CA GLN A 24 -6.95 -26.21 26.79
C GLN A 24 -6.12 -25.09 26.13
N ILE A 25 -4.88 -24.89 26.56
CA ILE A 25 -4.01 -23.86 25.98
C ILE A 25 -3.55 -24.25 24.56
N VAL A 26 -3.25 -25.53 24.33
CA VAL A 26 -2.97 -26.03 22.97
C VAL A 26 -4.18 -25.84 22.05
N HIS A 27 -5.39 -26.07 22.55
CA HIS A 27 -6.61 -25.82 21.78
C HIS A 27 -6.77 -24.33 21.44
N LYS A 28 -6.49 -23.43 22.39
CA LYS A 28 -6.45 -21.97 22.14
C LYS A 28 -5.41 -21.61 21.08
N LEU A 29 -4.16 -22.10 21.22
CA LEU A 29 -3.09 -21.91 20.24
C LEU A 29 -3.50 -22.30 18.81
N GLN A 30 -4.24 -23.40 18.67
CA GLN A 30 -4.66 -23.92 17.37
C GLN A 30 -5.78 -23.10 16.70
N HIS A 31 -6.71 -22.56 17.49
CA HIS A 31 -7.89 -21.87 16.95
C HIS A 31 -7.71 -20.36 16.88
N ASP A 32 -7.16 -19.78 17.94
CA ASP A 32 -6.93 -18.36 18.07
C ASP A 32 -5.71 -18.11 18.98
N PRO A 33 -4.49 -18.06 18.40
CA PRO A 33 -3.27 -17.86 19.18
C PRO A 33 -3.26 -16.52 19.91
N SER A 34 -4.05 -15.54 19.46
CA SER A 34 -4.16 -14.22 20.10
C SER A 34 -4.98 -14.25 21.40
N SER A 35 -5.79 -15.30 21.60
CA SER A 35 -6.60 -15.49 22.81
C SER A 35 -5.78 -15.90 24.05
N ILE A 36 -4.48 -16.15 23.88
CA ILE A 36 -3.59 -16.57 24.98
C ILE A 36 -3.18 -15.34 25.78
N THR A 37 -3.41 -15.44 27.07
CA THR A 37 -3.16 -14.37 28.04
C THR A 37 -2.03 -14.74 29.00
N PRO A 38 -1.36 -13.76 29.64
CA PRO A 38 -0.36 -14.06 30.67
C PRO A 38 -0.94 -14.86 31.85
N GLU A 39 -2.25 -14.76 32.07
CA GLU A 39 -2.97 -15.53 33.07
C GLU A 39 -2.99 -17.03 32.76
N ASP A 40 -3.02 -17.43 31.49
CA ASP A 40 -2.93 -18.84 31.08
C ASP A 40 -1.56 -19.45 31.47
N GLY A 41 -0.48 -18.66 31.34
CA GLY A 41 0.87 -19.05 31.80
C GLY A 41 0.95 -19.20 33.32
N ARG A 42 0.39 -18.24 34.07
CA ARG A 42 0.33 -18.30 35.55
C ARG A 42 -0.43 -19.53 36.05
N ARG A 43 -1.58 -19.84 35.45
CA ARG A 43 -2.38 -21.03 35.81
C ARG A 43 -1.64 -22.34 35.54
N LEU A 44 -0.84 -22.41 34.47
CA LEU A 44 0.04 -23.56 34.25
C LEU A 44 1.11 -23.65 35.31
N HIS A 45 1.66 -22.51 35.72
CA HIS A 45 2.69 -22.44 36.76
C HIS A 45 2.16 -22.88 38.13
N GLU A 46 0.92 -22.57 38.48
CA GLU A 46 0.28 -23.00 39.74
C GLU A 46 0.09 -24.52 39.86
N HIS A 47 -0.02 -25.22 38.73
CA HIS A 47 -0.18 -26.68 38.67
C HIS A 47 1.09 -27.42 38.26
N TYR A 48 2.21 -26.69 38.14
CA TYR A 48 3.49 -27.22 37.70
C TYR A 48 4.30 -27.73 38.90
N ASP A 49 4.82 -28.96 38.76
CA ASP A 49 5.77 -29.53 39.70
C ASP A 49 7.19 -29.25 39.19
N ALA A 50 8.02 -28.57 39.99
CA ALA A 50 9.30 -27.97 39.58
C ALA A 50 10.37 -28.96 39.08
N THR A 51 10.06 -30.26 39.05
CA THR A 51 10.97 -31.33 38.68
C THR A 51 11.04 -31.61 37.17
N ASP A 52 10.06 -31.16 36.37
CA ASP A 52 10.04 -31.44 34.93
C ASP A 52 10.51 -30.23 34.10
N GLU A 53 11.75 -30.31 33.61
CA GLU A 53 12.36 -29.27 32.77
C GLU A 53 11.57 -28.99 31.49
N ARG A 54 10.90 -30.01 30.92
CA ARG A 54 10.12 -29.86 29.68
C ARG A 54 8.93 -28.93 29.92
N SER A 55 8.21 -29.15 31.01
CA SER A 55 7.06 -28.34 31.36
C SER A 55 7.45 -26.89 31.71
N ALA A 56 8.61 -26.66 32.32
CA ALA A 56 9.15 -25.29 32.52
C ALA A 56 9.38 -24.54 31.20
N ARG A 57 9.97 -25.22 30.19
CA ARG A 57 10.16 -24.61 28.85
C ARG A 57 8.84 -24.27 28.18
N ILE A 58 7.83 -25.13 28.31
CA ILE A 58 6.49 -24.91 27.76
C ILE A 58 5.84 -23.68 28.40
N ILE A 59 5.92 -23.55 29.73
CA ILE A 59 5.37 -22.40 30.46
C ILE A 59 6.05 -21.11 30.00
N SER A 60 7.39 -21.10 29.94
CA SER A 60 8.15 -19.93 29.49
C SER A 60 7.80 -19.52 28.06
N ALA A 61 7.61 -20.48 27.15
CA ALA A 61 7.19 -20.19 25.78
C ALA A 61 5.78 -19.59 25.71
N ILE A 62 4.85 -20.08 26.53
CA ILE A 62 3.47 -19.57 26.60
C ILE A 62 3.45 -18.14 27.16
N GLU A 63 4.24 -17.86 28.19
CA GLU A 63 4.36 -16.51 28.75
C GLU A 63 4.98 -15.52 27.75
N ALA A 64 6.04 -15.93 27.05
CA ALA A 64 6.67 -15.11 26.01
C ALA A 64 5.69 -14.80 24.87
N LEU A 65 4.90 -15.79 24.44
CA LEU A 65 3.88 -15.59 23.42
C LEU A 65 2.76 -14.66 23.91
N ALA A 66 2.29 -14.84 25.14
CA ALA A 66 1.26 -13.99 25.73
C ALA A 66 1.71 -12.53 25.85
N LEU A 67 2.99 -12.29 26.12
CA LEU A 67 3.58 -10.95 26.16
C LEU A 67 3.70 -10.31 24.75
N ALA A 68 3.90 -11.11 23.70
CA ALA A 68 4.00 -10.63 22.32
C ALA A 68 2.63 -10.40 21.63
N ASN A 69 1.58 -11.11 22.05
CA ASN A 69 0.22 -11.00 21.51
C ASN A 69 -0.35 -9.57 21.43
N PRO A 70 -0.25 -8.70 22.47
CA PRO A 70 -0.77 -7.33 22.37
C PRO A 70 -0.09 -6.51 21.27
N ASP A 71 1.21 -6.72 21.03
CA ASP A 71 1.95 -6.03 19.97
C ASP A 71 1.47 -6.49 18.58
N ILE A 72 1.24 -7.79 18.40
CA ILE A 72 0.71 -8.36 17.15
C ILE A 72 -0.70 -7.84 16.87
N MET A 73 -1.57 -7.78 17.88
CA MET A 73 -2.93 -7.26 17.73
C MET A 73 -2.98 -5.77 17.42
N ALA A 74 -2.04 -4.98 17.99
CA ALA A 74 -1.92 -3.57 17.67
C ALA A 74 -1.55 -3.35 16.19
N THR A 75 -0.75 -4.23 15.58
CA THR A 75 -0.37 -4.09 14.16
C THR A 75 -1.50 -4.40 13.17
N ASN A 76 -2.45 -5.28 13.52
CA ASN A 76 -3.49 -5.74 12.59
C ASN A 76 -4.70 -4.80 12.51
N ASN A 77 -4.97 -3.98 13.53
CA ASN A 77 -6.18 -3.15 13.59
C ASN A 77 -6.01 -1.72 13.06
N THR A 78 -4.78 -1.25 12.87
CA THR A 78 -4.52 0.05 12.25
C THR A 78 -4.10 -0.14 10.80
N GLY A 79 -5.10 -0.16 9.91
CA GLY A 79 -4.92 -0.08 8.45
C GLY A 79 -4.33 1.24 7.95
N ASP A 80 -3.70 2.03 8.83
CA ASP A 80 -3.00 3.26 8.48
C ASP A 80 -1.50 2.97 8.36
N ALA A 81 -1.08 2.89 7.10
CA ALA A 81 0.31 2.82 6.69
C ALA A 81 1.06 4.13 7.00
N ALA A 82 1.31 4.47 8.26
CA ALA A 82 2.30 5.48 8.65
C ALA A 82 2.46 5.64 10.17
N ALA A 83 2.96 4.64 10.88
CA ALA A 83 3.74 4.89 12.11
C ALA A 83 4.63 3.68 12.42
N PRO A 84 5.97 3.81 12.34
CA PRO A 84 6.87 2.76 12.82
C PRO A 84 6.90 2.80 14.36
N CYS A 85 5.83 2.30 14.99
CA CYS A 85 5.80 2.10 16.43
C CYS A 85 6.68 0.89 16.80
N SER A 86 7.92 1.21 17.16
CA SER A 86 8.75 0.57 18.20
C SER A 86 8.72 -0.95 18.37
N LEU A 87 8.63 -1.73 17.31
CA LEU A 87 9.21 -3.07 17.24
C LEU A 87 10.75 -2.96 17.12
N GLN A 88 11.36 -2.20 18.02
CA GLN A 88 12.79 -2.30 18.29
C GLN A 88 12.98 -3.34 19.39
N VAL A 89 12.67 -4.61 19.10
CA VAL A 89 13.63 -5.61 19.54
C VAL A 89 14.91 -5.13 18.87
N SER A 90 15.82 -4.57 19.67
CA SER A 90 16.99 -3.89 19.13
C SER A 90 17.59 -4.84 18.09
N LEU A 91 17.77 -4.37 16.86
CA LEU A 91 18.36 -5.19 15.78
C LEU A 91 19.64 -5.87 16.28
N LEU A 92 20.34 -5.21 17.21
CA LEU A 92 21.47 -5.72 17.96
C LEU A 92 21.15 -6.99 18.78
N THR A 93 20.02 -7.07 19.47
CA THR A 93 19.58 -8.25 20.22
C THR A 93 19.29 -9.41 19.29
N LEU A 94 18.54 -9.19 18.20
CA LEU A 94 18.30 -10.23 17.19
C LEU A 94 19.60 -10.74 16.57
N LEU A 95 20.55 -9.85 16.29
CA LEU A 95 21.87 -10.22 15.77
C LEU A 95 22.69 -11.01 16.80
N LYS A 96 22.61 -10.66 18.09
CA LYS A 96 23.27 -11.42 19.17
C LYS A 96 22.67 -12.80 19.35
N ASP A 97 21.35 -12.92 19.29
CA ASP A 97 20.65 -14.21 19.41
C ASP A 97 20.94 -15.10 18.20
N LEU A 98 20.93 -14.52 17.00
CA LEU A 98 21.33 -15.22 15.78
C LEU A 98 22.78 -15.70 15.88
N HIS A 99 23.70 -14.84 16.33
CA HIS A 99 25.10 -15.20 16.51
C HIS A 99 25.29 -16.34 17.52
N ALA A 100 24.63 -16.24 18.69
CA ALA A 100 24.67 -17.30 19.70
C ALA A 100 24.09 -18.63 19.19
N THR A 101 23.04 -18.58 18.36
CA THR A 101 22.45 -19.77 17.74
C THR A 101 23.39 -20.40 16.71
N LEU A 102 24.05 -19.57 15.89
CA LEU A 102 25.06 -20.01 14.92
C LEU A 102 26.26 -20.68 15.62
N ASP A 103 26.70 -20.16 16.76
CA ASP A 103 27.80 -20.74 17.55
C ASP A 103 27.40 -22.07 18.21
N ALA A 104 26.14 -22.19 18.67
CA ALA A 104 25.63 -23.42 19.28
C ALA A 104 25.39 -24.55 18.26
N SER A 105 24.96 -24.21 17.04
CA SER A 105 24.52 -25.17 16.02
C SER A 105 25.02 -24.80 14.61
N PRO A 106 26.34 -24.86 14.33
CA PRO A 106 26.87 -24.48 13.01
C PRO A 106 26.39 -25.38 11.86
N ALA A 107 25.98 -26.62 12.17
CA ALA A 107 25.45 -27.56 11.18
C ALA A 107 24.08 -27.16 10.60
N GLU A 108 23.35 -26.27 11.28
CA GLU A 108 22.03 -25.79 10.83
C GLU A 108 22.14 -24.60 9.85
N VAL A 109 23.35 -24.11 9.59
CA VAL A 109 23.59 -23.01 8.65
C VAL A 109 23.43 -23.51 7.21
N THR A 110 22.24 -23.30 6.66
CA THR A 110 21.94 -23.58 5.26
C THR A 110 22.41 -22.43 4.35
N PRO A 111 22.66 -22.69 3.05
CA PRO A 111 23.01 -21.63 2.09
C PRO A 111 21.94 -20.52 1.99
N GLU A 112 20.67 -20.84 2.27
CA GLU A 112 19.58 -19.85 2.29
C GLU A 112 19.75 -18.85 3.45
N ILE A 113 20.13 -19.32 4.65
CA ILE A 113 20.41 -18.45 5.80
C ILE A 113 21.59 -17.52 5.51
N LEU A 114 22.64 -18.04 4.86
CA LEU A 114 23.79 -17.23 4.42
C LEU A 114 23.37 -16.13 3.43
N LYS A 115 22.59 -16.49 2.40
CA LYS A 115 22.10 -15.53 1.40
C LYS A 115 21.20 -14.45 2.01
N LEU A 116 20.33 -14.84 2.94
CA LEU A 116 19.47 -13.92 3.66
C LEU A 116 20.30 -12.95 4.53
N THR A 117 21.28 -13.48 5.26
CA THR A 117 22.20 -12.69 6.09
C THR A 117 23.01 -11.71 5.26
N GLN A 118 23.54 -12.14 4.11
CA GLN A 118 24.26 -11.26 3.17
C GLN A 118 23.36 -10.15 2.60
N THR A 119 22.10 -10.47 2.30
CA THR A 119 21.11 -9.49 1.85
C THR A 119 20.82 -8.46 2.95
N ALA A 120 20.67 -8.92 4.20
CA ALA A 120 20.49 -8.05 5.36
C ALA A 120 21.71 -7.13 5.59
N VAL A 121 22.92 -7.69 5.56
CA VAL A 121 24.18 -6.91 5.67
C VAL A 121 24.29 -5.88 4.56
N SER A 122 23.99 -6.24 3.30
CA SER A 122 23.99 -5.29 2.17
C SER A 122 23.01 -4.13 2.41
N LYS A 123 21.80 -4.42 2.90
CA LYS A 123 20.80 -3.39 3.24
C LYS A 123 21.26 -2.53 4.40
N MET A 124 21.87 -3.13 5.44
CA MET A 124 22.43 -2.41 6.57
C MET A 124 23.58 -1.50 6.15
N GLN A 125 24.51 -1.99 5.33
CA GLN A 125 25.61 -1.18 4.78
C GLN A 125 25.07 0.00 3.96
N LYS A 126 24.03 -0.22 3.17
CA LYS A 126 23.35 0.85 2.42
C LYS A 126 22.66 1.85 3.36
N ALA A 127 22.01 1.39 4.43
CA ALA A 127 21.32 2.24 5.40
C ALA A 127 22.29 3.06 6.28
N VAL A 128 23.44 2.49 6.63
CA VAL A 128 24.52 3.17 7.36
C VAL A 128 25.31 4.10 6.43
N GLY A 129 24.97 4.14 5.15
CA GLY A 129 25.67 4.95 4.16
C GLY A 129 27.10 4.46 3.88
N HIS A 130 27.48 3.25 4.28
CA HIS A 130 28.82 2.69 4.00
C HIS A 130 29.04 2.37 2.52
N THR A 131 27.98 2.24 1.71
CA THR A 131 28.11 2.16 0.24
C THR A 131 28.21 3.53 -0.44
N SER A 132 28.12 4.61 0.34
CA SER A 132 28.13 6.01 -0.12
C SER A 132 29.00 6.87 0.77
N ALA A 133 29.83 6.25 1.62
CA ALA A 133 30.79 6.96 2.43
C ALA A 133 31.83 7.50 1.46
N PRO A 134 32.09 8.81 1.45
CA PRO A 134 33.02 9.40 0.51
C PRO A 134 34.36 8.68 0.65
N HIS A 135 34.85 8.13 -0.45
CA HIS A 135 36.16 7.49 -0.52
C HIS A 135 37.17 8.56 -0.92
N PRO A 136 37.85 9.24 0.02
CA PRO A 136 38.77 10.34 -0.31
C PRO A 136 39.94 9.87 -1.18
N GLU A 137 40.25 8.57 -1.16
CA GLU A 137 41.29 7.98 -2.02
C GLU A 137 40.93 8.02 -3.51
N LEU A 138 39.63 8.10 -3.86
CA LEU A 138 39.18 8.20 -5.26
C LEU A 138 39.13 9.64 -5.76
N GLU A 139 39.29 10.64 -4.88
CA GLU A 139 39.18 12.06 -5.23
C GLU A 139 40.29 12.48 -6.20
N ASP A 140 41.52 11.99 -6.00
CA ASP A 140 42.66 12.29 -6.87
C ASP A 140 42.45 11.71 -8.28
N GLU A 141 41.87 10.50 -8.37
CA GLU A 141 41.51 9.87 -9.64
C GLU A 141 40.38 10.63 -10.32
N LEU A 142 39.33 10.99 -9.57
CA LEU A 142 38.21 11.79 -10.07
C LEU A 142 38.69 13.13 -10.64
N GLN A 143 39.55 13.84 -9.90
CA GLN A 143 40.10 15.13 -10.32
C GLN A 143 40.98 15.01 -11.57
N LYS A 144 41.72 13.90 -11.72
CA LYS A 144 42.48 13.60 -12.94
C LYS A 144 41.53 13.39 -14.14
N VAL A 145 40.47 12.61 -13.97
CA VAL A 145 39.48 12.36 -15.03
C VAL A 145 38.71 13.63 -15.38
N TYR A 146 38.37 14.48 -14.40
CA TYR A 146 37.77 15.81 -14.66
C TYR A 146 38.63 16.68 -15.56
N ARG A 147 39.95 16.72 -15.33
CA ARG A 147 40.88 17.49 -16.20
C ARG A 147 40.95 16.94 -17.62
N GLU A 148 40.81 15.63 -17.80
CA GLU A 148 40.83 15.00 -19.13
C GLU A 148 39.50 15.20 -19.87
N ILE A 149 38.37 15.06 -19.18
CA ILE A 149 37.03 15.11 -19.79
C ILE A 149 36.55 16.54 -20.03
N ALA A 150 36.93 17.51 -19.20
CA ALA A 150 36.51 18.92 -19.36
C ALA A 150 36.67 19.47 -20.78
N PRO A 151 37.85 19.41 -21.43
CA PRO A 151 37.98 19.89 -22.81
C PRO A 151 37.19 19.07 -23.84
N LYS A 152 36.97 17.77 -23.59
CA LYS A 152 36.17 16.90 -24.48
C LYS A 152 34.69 17.27 -24.42
N VAL A 153 34.20 17.66 -23.24
CA VAL A 153 32.83 18.16 -23.02
C VAL A 153 32.61 19.45 -23.80
N ASP A 154 33.53 20.42 -23.68
CA ASP A 154 33.44 21.70 -24.39
C ASP A 154 33.44 21.53 -25.91
N GLN A 155 34.23 20.57 -26.40
CA GLN A 155 34.31 20.23 -27.82
C GLN A 155 33.13 19.36 -28.31
N GLY A 156 32.32 18.80 -27.41
CA GLY A 156 31.21 17.92 -27.77
C GLY A 156 31.63 16.51 -28.23
N ILE A 157 32.85 16.07 -27.90
CA ILE A 157 33.45 14.83 -28.40
C ILE A 157 33.53 13.71 -27.35
N VAL A 158 32.84 13.85 -26.22
CA VAL A 158 32.78 12.83 -25.16
C VAL A 158 32.17 11.54 -25.70
N THR A 159 32.74 10.39 -25.35
CA THR A 159 32.15 9.07 -25.64
C THR A 159 31.24 8.60 -24.49
N LYS A 160 30.37 7.62 -24.76
CA LYS A 160 29.46 7.07 -23.75
C LYS A 160 30.23 6.42 -22.60
N GLU A 161 31.30 5.71 -22.92
CA GLU A 161 32.16 5.02 -21.97
C GLU A 161 32.87 6.01 -21.05
N GLU A 162 33.35 7.15 -21.58
CA GLU A 162 33.95 8.22 -20.79
C GLU A 162 32.95 8.85 -19.82
N ALA A 163 31.72 9.12 -20.29
CA ALA A 163 30.67 9.69 -19.46
C ALA A 163 30.21 8.73 -18.35
N ASP A 164 30.05 7.43 -18.66
CA ASP A 164 29.67 6.40 -17.69
C ASP A 164 30.80 6.12 -16.68
N HIS A 165 32.06 6.13 -17.13
CA HIS A 165 33.22 6.00 -16.25
C HIS A 165 33.27 7.17 -15.25
N LEU A 166 33.09 8.39 -15.72
CA LEU A 166 33.07 9.57 -14.86
C LEU A 166 31.91 9.53 -13.85
N HIS A 167 30.72 9.13 -14.30
CA HIS A 167 29.56 8.95 -13.42
C HIS A 167 29.81 7.92 -12.32
N SER A 168 30.43 6.79 -12.68
CA SER A 168 30.77 5.74 -11.73
C SER A 168 31.82 6.17 -10.70
N LEU A 169 32.81 6.97 -11.11
CA LEU A 169 33.82 7.52 -10.20
C LEU A 169 33.23 8.56 -9.26
N GLU A 170 32.46 9.53 -9.78
CA GLU A 170 31.82 10.56 -8.97
C GLU A 170 30.83 9.95 -7.96
N ALA A 171 30.01 8.99 -8.40
CA ALA A 171 29.07 8.30 -7.52
C ALA A 171 29.78 7.51 -6.40
N ARG A 172 31.00 7.01 -6.65
CA ARG A 172 31.81 6.32 -5.62
C ARG A 172 32.57 7.30 -4.71
N ALA A 173 33.06 8.41 -5.24
CA ALA A 173 33.80 9.41 -4.49
C ALA A 173 32.89 10.24 -3.58
N HIS A 174 31.72 10.65 -4.06
CA HIS A 174 30.80 11.54 -3.34
C HIS A 174 29.51 10.88 -2.88
N GLY A 175 29.21 9.66 -3.33
CA GLY A 175 27.92 9.00 -3.06
C GLY A 175 26.74 9.55 -3.87
N HIS A 176 26.95 10.63 -4.63
CA HIS A 176 25.96 11.24 -5.52
C HIS A 176 26.64 11.96 -6.68
N THR A 177 25.90 12.22 -7.76
CA THR A 177 26.36 13.10 -8.83
C THR A 177 25.74 14.47 -8.74
N GLU A 178 26.55 15.52 -8.85
CA GLU A 178 26.07 16.89 -8.77
C GLU A 178 25.14 17.23 -9.95
N LYS A 179 23.96 17.78 -9.66
CA LYS A 179 23.01 18.18 -10.70
C LYS A 179 23.57 19.36 -11.48
N GLY A 180 23.88 19.13 -12.75
CA GLY A 180 24.50 20.14 -13.62
C GLY A 180 26.04 20.20 -13.52
N GLY A 181 26.65 19.31 -12.74
CA GLY A 181 28.10 19.14 -12.72
C GLY A 181 28.66 18.57 -14.03
N LEU A 182 29.98 18.47 -14.12
CA LEU A 182 30.67 18.05 -15.34
C LEU A 182 30.18 16.69 -15.86
N THR A 183 29.90 15.74 -14.97
CA THR A 183 29.36 14.43 -15.30
C THR A 183 27.99 14.50 -15.98
N ALA A 184 27.07 15.33 -15.47
CA ALA A 184 25.75 15.49 -16.07
C ALA A 184 25.86 16.10 -17.48
N VAL A 185 26.77 17.07 -17.66
CA VAL A 185 27.04 17.66 -18.97
C VAL A 185 27.68 16.63 -19.91
N ALA A 186 28.65 15.84 -19.44
CA ALA A 186 29.30 14.77 -20.20
C ALA A 186 28.29 13.72 -20.68
N GLN A 187 27.38 13.25 -19.82
CA GLN A 187 26.30 12.34 -20.21
C GLN A 187 25.36 12.96 -21.26
N SER A 188 25.00 14.23 -21.11
CA SER A 188 24.16 14.93 -22.09
C SER A 188 24.85 15.07 -23.45
N VAL A 189 26.16 15.37 -23.47
CA VAL A 189 26.96 15.47 -24.69
C VAL A 189 27.08 14.11 -25.37
N ALA A 190 27.41 13.06 -24.62
CA ALA A 190 27.50 11.70 -25.13
C ALA A 190 26.16 11.23 -25.74
N ALA A 191 25.04 11.45 -25.04
CA ALA A 191 23.71 11.10 -25.55
C ALA A 191 23.33 11.90 -26.81
N LYS A 192 23.67 13.20 -26.87
CA LYS A 192 23.44 14.03 -28.06
C LYS A 192 24.26 13.53 -29.25
N ARG A 193 25.50 13.12 -29.02
CA ARG A 193 26.38 12.54 -30.05
C ARG A 193 25.87 11.19 -30.53
N GLU A 194 25.45 10.30 -29.63
CA GLU A 194 24.86 8.99 -29.97
C GLU A 194 23.65 9.18 -30.90
N ARG A 195 22.75 10.12 -30.57
CA ARG A 195 21.63 10.49 -31.44
C ARG A 195 22.08 11.00 -32.81
N ALA A 196 23.08 11.89 -32.86
CA ALA A 196 23.59 12.42 -34.13
C ALA A 196 24.21 11.31 -35.00
N LEU A 197 24.94 10.38 -34.40
CA LEU A 197 25.52 9.22 -35.08
C LEU A 197 24.43 8.29 -35.62
N SER A 198 23.40 7.99 -34.83
CA SER A 198 22.25 7.20 -35.28
C SER A 198 21.51 7.87 -36.45
N LEU A 199 21.44 9.20 -36.50
CA LEU A 199 20.83 9.93 -37.61
C LEU A 199 21.70 9.93 -38.87
N SER A 200 23.02 10.01 -38.73
CA SER A 200 23.96 10.00 -39.87
C SER A 200 24.09 8.63 -40.55
N GLY A 201 23.82 7.53 -39.82
CA GLY A 201 23.88 6.17 -40.36
C GLY A 201 22.75 5.79 -41.33
N SER A 202 21.74 6.64 -41.50
CA SER A 202 20.56 6.37 -42.33
C SER A 202 20.57 7.06 -43.70
N SER A 203 21.69 7.67 -44.14
CA SER A 203 21.67 8.62 -45.27
C SER A 203 22.21 8.11 -46.63
N THR A 204 22.12 6.81 -46.95
CA THR A 204 22.28 6.35 -48.35
C THR A 204 20.95 6.01 -49.05
N GLY A 205 19.81 6.25 -48.39
CA GLY A 205 18.49 6.25 -49.01
C GLY A 205 18.05 7.67 -49.31
N GLU A 206 18.01 8.04 -50.58
CA GLU A 206 17.44 9.25 -51.13
C GLU A 206 15.94 9.33 -50.77
N HIS A 207 15.62 9.81 -49.57
CA HIS A 207 14.27 10.09 -49.13
C HIS A 207 14.19 11.55 -48.69
N THR A 208 13.37 12.28 -49.44
CA THR A 208 12.81 13.58 -49.07
C THR A 208 12.39 13.57 -47.59
N PRO A 209 12.77 14.59 -46.80
CA PRO A 209 12.47 14.61 -45.36
C PRO A 209 10.94 14.61 -45.16
N PRO A 210 10.36 13.64 -44.44
CA PRO A 210 8.93 13.65 -44.15
C PRO A 210 8.66 14.67 -43.02
N LYS A 211 8.58 15.95 -43.38
CA LYS A 211 8.04 17.02 -42.51
C LYS A 211 6.56 16.79 -42.10
N THR A 212 5.94 15.68 -42.51
CA THR A 212 4.52 15.40 -42.31
C THR A 212 4.20 14.62 -41.02
N ALA A 213 5.18 13.98 -40.38
CA ALA A 213 4.91 13.19 -39.17
C ALA A 213 4.72 14.08 -37.92
N SER A 214 5.52 15.14 -37.79
CA SER A 214 5.42 16.09 -36.67
C SER A 214 4.12 16.89 -36.72
N SER A 215 3.70 17.33 -37.92
CA SER A 215 2.48 18.12 -38.06
C SER A 215 1.22 17.31 -37.76
N LYS A 216 1.17 16.02 -38.14
CA LYS A 216 0.05 15.13 -37.80
C LYS A 216 -0.09 14.88 -36.30
N LEU A 217 1.02 14.77 -35.58
CA LEU A 217 1.00 14.61 -34.13
C LEU A 217 0.53 15.88 -33.42
N GLU A 218 0.96 17.04 -33.89
CA GLU A 218 0.56 18.31 -33.33
C GLU A 218 -0.94 18.61 -33.56
N THR A 219 -1.48 18.25 -34.73
CA THR A 219 -2.93 18.37 -34.97
C THR A 219 -3.73 17.41 -34.09
N ALA A 220 -3.30 16.15 -33.97
CA ALA A 220 -3.96 15.18 -33.10
C ALA A 220 -3.94 15.60 -31.63
N PHE A 221 -2.84 16.20 -31.17
CA PHE A 221 -2.75 16.76 -29.83
C PHE A 221 -3.73 17.92 -29.63
N LYS A 222 -3.82 18.87 -30.57
CA LYS A 222 -4.77 19.99 -30.50
C LYS A 222 -6.23 19.52 -30.49
N ASP A 223 -6.57 18.53 -31.34
CA ASP A 223 -7.91 17.97 -31.41
C ASP A 223 -8.30 17.27 -30.10
N GLU A 224 -7.40 16.44 -29.53
CA GLU A 224 -7.66 15.77 -28.25
C GLU A 224 -7.71 16.77 -27.09
N THR A 225 -6.89 17.82 -27.12
CA THR A 225 -6.89 18.91 -26.12
C THR A 225 -8.26 19.58 -26.09
N ALA A 226 -8.80 19.97 -27.25
CA ALA A 226 -10.13 20.60 -27.35
C ALA A 226 -11.25 19.66 -26.87
N LYS A 227 -11.14 18.35 -27.18
CA LYS A 227 -12.10 17.35 -26.72
C LYS A 227 -12.08 17.19 -25.20
N VAL A 228 -10.89 17.06 -24.61
CA VAL A 228 -10.73 16.90 -23.15
C VAL A 228 -11.15 18.16 -22.41
N GLU A 229 -10.84 19.35 -22.93
CA GLU A 229 -11.27 20.63 -22.35
C GLU A 229 -12.80 20.70 -22.24
N ALA A 230 -13.52 20.35 -23.32
CA ALA A 230 -14.98 20.29 -23.30
C ALA A 230 -15.55 19.25 -22.30
N HIS A 231 -14.83 18.14 -22.06
CA HIS A 231 -15.23 17.13 -21.06
C HIS A 231 -14.86 17.57 -19.63
N MET A 232 -13.81 18.35 -19.46
CA MET A 232 -13.42 18.92 -18.16
C MET A 232 -14.47 19.93 -17.67
N GLU A 233 -14.95 20.81 -18.55
CA GLU A 233 -16.03 21.76 -18.21
C GLU A 233 -17.31 21.05 -17.74
N LYS A 234 -17.60 19.89 -18.32
CA LYS A 234 -18.76 19.06 -17.96
C LYS A 234 -18.50 18.14 -16.78
N GLY A 235 -17.25 17.97 -16.36
CA GLY A 235 -16.87 16.98 -15.37
C GLY A 235 -17.13 15.55 -15.83
N THR A 236 -16.82 15.20 -17.08
CA THR A 236 -17.04 13.85 -17.65
C THR A 236 -15.77 13.26 -18.28
N VAL A 237 -14.59 13.59 -17.74
CA VAL A 237 -13.32 13.12 -18.32
C VAL A 237 -13.06 11.67 -17.96
N THR A 238 -12.96 10.83 -18.98
CA THR A 238 -12.63 9.42 -18.78
C THR A 238 -11.13 9.21 -18.57
N VAL A 239 -10.75 8.12 -17.88
CA VAL A 239 -9.35 7.73 -17.66
C VAL A 239 -8.60 7.56 -18.99
N ASP A 240 -9.27 7.02 -20.00
CA ASP A 240 -8.67 6.79 -21.33
C ASP A 240 -8.40 8.09 -22.08
N GLU A 241 -9.31 9.07 -22.00
CA GLU A 241 -9.10 10.40 -22.59
C GLU A 241 -7.92 11.12 -21.93
N ALA A 242 -7.84 11.08 -20.59
CA ALA A 242 -6.71 11.65 -19.87
C ALA A 242 -5.37 10.97 -20.23
N ASN A 243 -5.37 9.64 -20.40
CA ASN A 243 -4.18 8.88 -20.80
C ASN A 243 -3.79 9.14 -22.27
N ARG A 244 -4.77 9.24 -23.18
CA ARG A 244 -4.53 9.59 -24.59
C ARG A 244 -3.90 10.96 -24.72
N LEU A 245 -4.46 11.96 -24.04
CA LEU A 245 -3.92 13.33 -24.05
C LEU A 245 -2.49 13.37 -23.49
N ARG A 246 -2.23 12.69 -22.36
CA ARG A 246 -0.88 12.59 -21.77
C ARG A 246 0.12 11.93 -22.73
N ALA A 247 -0.27 10.86 -23.40
CA ALA A 247 0.60 10.17 -24.35
C ALA A 247 0.93 11.06 -25.57
N LEU A 248 -0.05 11.82 -26.07
CA LEU A 248 0.17 12.78 -27.14
C LEU A 248 1.10 13.92 -26.70
N GLU A 249 0.90 14.47 -25.50
CA GLU A 249 1.77 15.51 -24.95
C GLU A 249 3.23 15.05 -24.84
N ILE A 250 3.47 13.85 -24.30
CA ILE A 250 4.83 13.27 -24.21
C ILE A 250 5.44 13.10 -25.59
N ARG A 251 4.66 12.72 -26.61
CA ARG A 251 5.15 12.54 -27.98
C ARG A 251 5.47 13.87 -28.67
N VAL A 252 4.71 14.92 -28.38
CA VAL A 252 4.89 16.24 -28.99
C VAL A 252 5.95 17.07 -28.25
N HIS A 253 5.92 17.09 -26.93
CA HIS A 253 6.73 17.96 -26.08
C HIS A 253 7.85 17.23 -25.32
N GLY A 254 7.86 15.90 -25.34
CA GLY A 254 8.86 15.07 -24.62
C GLY A 254 8.63 14.96 -23.11
N HIS A 255 7.64 15.67 -22.56
CA HIS A 255 7.29 15.66 -21.14
C HIS A 255 5.82 16.08 -20.95
N VAL A 256 5.32 15.98 -19.72
CA VAL A 256 4.00 16.49 -19.32
C VAL A 256 4.22 17.73 -18.44
N GLU A 257 3.59 18.83 -18.78
CA GLU A 257 3.67 20.07 -18.00
C GLU A 257 2.94 19.91 -16.66
N LYS A 258 3.62 20.23 -15.55
CA LYS A 258 3.01 20.17 -14.22
C LYS A 258 1.92 21.23 -14.12
N GLY A 259 0.69 20.79 -13.90
CA GLY A 259 -0.48 21.68 -13.88
C GLY A 259 -1.05 22.00 -15.27
N GLY A 260 -0.47 21.46 -16.35
CA GLY A 260 -1.04 21.54 -17.69
C GLY A 260 -2.33 20.74 -17.85
N LEU A 261 -3.00 20.88 -18.99
CA LEU A 261 -4.32 20.29 -19.23
C LEU A 261 -4.32 18.77 -19.02
N ALA A 262 -3.30 18.04 -19.50
CA ALA A 262 -3.24 16.59 -19.32
C ALA A 262 -3.09 16.19 -17.85
N ALA A 263 -2.26 16.91 -17.07
CA ALA A 263 -2.12 16.66 -15.65
C ALA A 263 -3.44 16.92 -14.90
N GLN A 264 -4.17 17.98 -15.27
CA GLN A 264 -5.49 18.29 -14.71
C GLN A 264 -6.53 17.24 -15.09
N ALA A 265 -6.57 16.82 -16.36
CA ALA A 265 -7.46 15.77 -16.86
C ALA A 265 -7.21 14.44 -16.13
N GLN A 266 -5.95 14.06 -15.91
CA GLN A 266 -5.61 12.86 -15.13
C GLN A 266 -6.07 12.95 -13.68
N SER A 267 -5.88 14.11 -13.04
CA SER A 267 -6.36 14.31 -11.68
C SER A 267 -7.89 14.24 -11.60
N LEU A 268 -8.61 14.80 -12.56
CA LEU A 268 -10.07 14.76 -12.62
C LEU A 268 -10.56 13.32 -12.83
N ALA A 269 -10.02 12.61 -13.82
CA ALA A 269 -10.39 11.23 -14.13
C ALA A 269 -10.14 10.30 -12.94
N ALA A 270 -9.03 10.46 -12.22
CA ALA A 270 -8.75 9.68 -11.01
C ALA A 270 -9.75 9.96 -9.88
N LYS A 271 -10.16 11.22 -9.69
CA LYS A 271 -11.21 11.57 -8.71
C LYS A 271 -12.55 10.94 -9.07
N GLN A 272 -12.89 10.90 -10.36
CA GLN A 272 -14.14 10.31 -10.84
C GLN A 272 -14.17 8.79 -10.73
N ALA A 273 -13.07 8.11 -11.07
CA ALA A 273 -12.94 6.68 -10.88
C ALA A 273 -13.12 6.28 -9.41
N ASN A 274 -12.42 6.97 -8.50
CA ASN A 274 -12.56 6.74 -7.07
C ASN A 274 -13.99 6.98 -6.56
N LEU A 275 -14.68 8.00 -7.10
CA LEU A 275 -16.07 8.26 -6.74
C LEU A 275 -16.99 7.15 -7.25
N ALA A 276 -16.82 6.69 -8.48
CA ALA A 276 -17.64 5.63 -9.08
C ALA A 276 -17.52 4.32 -8.29
N ASP A 277 -16.30 3.92 -7.92
CA ASP A 277 -16.06 2.70 -7.14
C ASP A 277 -16.76 2.75 -5.76
N GLU A 278 -16.65 3.88 -5.06
CA GLU A 278 -17.32 4.05 -3.76
C GLU A 278 -18.83 4.23 -3.89
N GLN A 279 -19.33 4.83 -4.98
CA GLN A 279 -20.77 4.89 -5.27
C GLN A 279 -21.36 3.48 -5.41
N VAL A 280 -20.69 2.57 -6.13
CA VAL A 280 -21.15 1.17 -6.25
C VAL A 280 -21.21 0.48 -4.90
N LYS A 281 -20.18 0.65 -4.07
CA LYS A 281 -20.08 0.05 -2.74
C LYS A 281 -21.10 0.62 -1.75
N ILE A 282 -21.42 1.91 -1.85
CA ILE A 282 -22.43 2.53 -0.98
C ILE A 282 -23.83 2.25 -1.49
N ALA A 283 -24.04 2.15 -2.80
CA ALA A 283 -25.33 1.78 -3.37
C ALA A 283 -25.81 0.42 -2.87
N SER A 284 -24.94 -0.59 -2.81
CA SER A 284 -25.30 -1.90 -2.23
C SER A 284 -25.69 -1.79 -0.75
N LYS A 285 -24.93 -1.03 0.05
CA LYS A 285 -25.28 -0.76 1.45
C LYS A 285 -26.60 -0.01 1.61
N VAL A 286 -26.92 0.91 0.70
CA VAL A 286 -28.20 1.66 0.69
C VAL A 286 -29.36 0.69 0.49
N VAL A 287 -29.25 -0.24 -0.47
CA VAL A 287 -30.25 -1.30 -0.71
C VAL A 287 -30.44 -2.16 0.53
N ASP A 288 -29.34 -2.58 1.16
CA ASP A 288 -29.37 -3.43 2.35
C ASP A 288 -29.76 -2.66 3.63
N SER A 289 -29.91 -1.34 3.54
CA SER A 289 -30.09 -0.45 4.69
C SER A 289 -28.98 -0.63 5.75
N THR A 290 -27.73 -0.85 5.35
CA THR A 290 -26.58 -1.01 6.27
C THR A 290 -25.64 0.20 6.29
N VAL A 291 -26.04 1.30 5.62
CA VAL A 291 -25.24 2.53 5.53
C VAL A 291 -25.03 3.16 6.89
N THR A 292 -23.76 3.43 7.23
CA THR A 292 -23.41 4.17 8.45
C THR A 292 -23.33 5.68 8.17
N LYS A 293 -23.37 6.50 9.23
CA LYS A 293 -23.16 7.95 9.12
C LYS A 293 -21.81 8.29 8.49
N LYS A 294 -20.76 7.51 8.82
CA LYS A 294 -19.41 7.68 8.24
C LYS A 294 -19.38 7.39 6.74
N ASP A 295 -20.10 6.37 6.28
CA ASP A 295 -20.22 6.06 4.85
C ASP A 295 -20.86 7.23 4.10
N ALA A 296 -21.95 7.79 4.63
CA ALA A 296 -22.65 8.91 4.01
C ALA A 296 -21.80 10.20 3.96
N GLU A 297 -21.06 10.51 5.03
CA GLU A 297 -20.12 11.64 5.07
C GLU A 297 -18.93 11.44 4.12
N HIS A 298 -18.43 10.20 4.01
CA HIS A 298 -17.35 9.87 3.09
C HIS A 298 -17.77 10.09 1.63
N LEU A 299 -18.94 9.59 1.24
CA LEU A 299 -19.47 9.78 -0.11
C LEU A 299 -19.69 11.27 -0.43
N GLN A 300 -20.25 12.02 0.53
CA GLN A 300 -20.42 13.46 0.41
C GLN A 300 -19.08 14.18 0.16
N SER A 301 -18.04 13.81 0.90
CA SER A 301 -16.70 14.39 0.70
C SER A 301 -16.11 14.04 -0.67
N LEU A 302 -16.39 12.85 -1.21
CA LEU A 302 -15.93 12.46 -2.54
C LEU A 302 -16.67 13.23 -3.64
N GLU A 303 -17.99 13.38 -3.53
CA GLU A 303 -18.79 14.19 -4.47
C GLU A 303 -18.33 15.65 -4.48
N ILE A 304 -18.16 16.28 -3.32
CA ILE A 304 -17.66 17.66 -3.23
C ILE A 304 -16.25 17.77 -3.85
N ARG A 305 -15.40 16.76 -3.67
CA ARG A 305 -14.05 16.77 -4.25
C ARG A 305 -14.06 16.61 -5.78
N ALA A 306 -15.00 15.82 -6.30
CA ALA A 306 -15.12 15.53 -7.73
C ALA A 306 -15.83 16.66 -8.49
N PHE A 307 -16.94 17.18 -7.94
CA PHE A 307 -17.83 18.11 -8.63
C PHE A 307 -17.96 19.48 -7.96
N GLY A 308 -17.35 19.70 -6.78
CA GLY A 308 -17.48 20.94 -6.02
C GLY A 308 -18.82 21.11 -5.29
N HIS A 309 -19.76 20.17 -5.47
CA HIS A 309 -21.10 20.21 -4.88
C HIS A 309 -21.68 18.79 -4.80
N THR A 310 -22.79 18.65 -4.07
CA THR A 310 -23.54 17.40 -3.94
C THR A 310 -24.84 17.50 -4.72
N GLU A 311 -25.21 16.44 -5.45
CA GLU A 311 -26.46 16.43 -6.20
C GLU A 311 -27.68 16.28 -5.26
N LYS A 312 -28.69 17.14 -5.43
CA LYS A 312 -29.92 17.07 -4.64
C LYS A 312 -30.73 15.86 -5.07
N GLY A 313 -30.99 14.94 -4.15
CA GLY A 313 -31.72 13.70 -4.44
C GLY A 313 -30.84 12.60 -5.05
N GLY A 314 -29.53 12.81 -5.15
CA GLY A 314 -28.58 11.78 -5.58
C GLY A 314 -28.31 10.72 -4.52
N LEU A 315 -27.36 9.82 -4.81
CA LEU A 315 -27.00 8.71 -3.93
C LEU A 315 -26.55 9.17 -2.53
N THR A 316 -25.83 10.29 -2.44
CA THR A 316 -25.43 10.87 -1.15
C THR A 316 -26.65 11.25 -0.29
N ALA A 317 -27.68 11.87 -0.88
CA ALA A 317 -28.90 12.21 -0.14
C ALA A 317 -29.66 10.95 0.33
N ALA A 318 -29.69 9.91 -0.51
CA ALA A 318 -30.27 8.62 -0.14
C ALA A 318 -29.49 7.94 1.01
N ALA A 319 -28.16 7.91 0.91
CA ALA A 319 -27.27 7.36 1.94
C ALA A 319 -27.42 8.10 3.28
N GLN A 320 -27.48 9.44 3.27
CA GLN A 320 -27.73 10.25 4.46
C GLN A 320 -29.09 9.96 5.09
N SER A 321 -30.14 9.80 4.28
CA SER A 321 -31.50 9.47 4.76
C SER A 321 -31.54 8.10 5.45
N VAL A 322 -30.93 7.08 4.84
CA VAL A 322 -30.83 5.73 5.42
C VAL A 322 -30.03 5.76 6.73
N ALA A 323 -28.86 6.41 6.73
CA ALA A 323 -28.01 6.53 7.91
C ALA A 323 -28.73 7.24 9.08
N TYR A 324 -29.51 8.29 8.78
CA TYR A 324 -30.30 9.01 9.78
C TYR A 324 -31.40 8.13 10.40
N LYS A 325 -32.12 7.35 9.59
CA LYS A 325 -33.15 6.41 10.07
C LYS A 325 -32.57 5.36 11.02
N HIS A 326 -31.37 4.85 10.74
CA HIS A 326 -30.68 3.87 11.59
C HIS A 326 -30.22 4.44 12.93
N GLY A 327 -29.74 5.69 12.93
CA GLY A 327 -29.32 6.39 14.16
C GLY A 327 -30.48 6.71 15.11
N HIS A 328 -31.68 6.98 14.59
CA HIS A 328 -32.84 7.33 15.42
C HIS A 328 -33.74 6.15 15.79
N GLY A 329 -33.85 5.12 14.94
CA GLY A 329 -34.75 3.98 15.18
C GLY A 329 -34.30 3.02 16.29
N SER A 330 -33.03 3.04 16.66
CA SER A 330 -32.44 2.16 17.69
C SER A 330 -32.67 2.67 19.13
N SER A 331 -32.95 3.96 19.33
CA SER A 331 -33.14 4.54 20.67
C SER A 331 -34.57 4.40 21.23
N LEU A 332 -35.53 3.88 20.47
CA LEU A 332 -36.95 3.84 20.85
C LEU A 332 -37.46 2.48 21.35
N LYS A 333 -36.62 1.44 21.40
CA LYS A 333 -37.05 0.09 21.81
C LYS A 333 -36.90 -0.22 23.30
N ASP A 334 -36.26 0.64 24.10
CA ASP A 334 -36.09 0.41 25.54
C ASP A 334 -37.03 1.23 26.45
N ALA A 335 -37.98 1.97 25.87
CA ALA A 335 -38.91 2.83 26.62
C ALA A 335 -40.34 2.28 26.76
N SER A 336 -40.60 0.99 26.48
CA SER A 336 -41.92 0.38 26.69
C SER A 336 -42.01 -0.38 28.02
N ASN A 337 -41.96 0.34 29.13
CA ASN A 337 -42.67 -0.04 30.35
C ASN A 337 -43.15 1.22 31.08
N GLY A 338 -44.11 1.92 30.48
CA GLY A 338 -44.66 3.16 30.99
C GLY A 338 -46.08 3.36 30.45
N GLN A 339 -47.04 3.02 31.29
CA GLN A 339 -48.46 2.94 31.01
C GLN A 339 -49.10 4.34 30.89
N GLY A 340 -49.82 4.59 29.78
CA GLY A 340 -50.93 5.56 29.74
C GLY A 340 -50.68 6.89 29.03
N GLY A 341 -51.49 7.16 28.00
CA GLY A 341 -51.64 8.51 27.43
C GLY A 341 -51.87 8.50 25.92
N GLY A 342 -53.10 8.19 25.50
CA GLY A 342 -53.48 8.20 24.09
C GLY A 342 -53.51 9.61 23.49
N LEU A 343 -52.67 9.86 22.49
CA LEU A 343 -52.84 10.96 21.55
C LEU A 343 -52.86 10.38 20.13
N LYS A 344 -54.03 10.42 19.49
CA LYS A 344 -54.23 9.97 18.10
C LYS A 344 -53.62 11.01 17.15
N THR A 345 -52.51 10.67 16.49
CA THR A 345 -52.03 11.39 15.29
C THR A 345 -52.31 10.53 14.07
N SER A 346 -53.51 10.65 13.51
CA SER A 346 -53.89 10.06 12.23
C SER A 346 -53.47 10.98 11.09
N GLY A 347 -52.45 10.59 10.32
CA GLY A 347 -52.17 11.19 9.02
C GLY A 347 -50.70 11.32 8.66
N LYS A 348 -49.99 10.22 8.39
CA LYS A 348 -48.71 10.27 7.63
C LYS A 348 -48.17 8.93 7.08
N VAL A 349 -49.02 7.93 6.86
CA VAL A 349 -48.55 6.60 6.40
C VAL A 349 -48.50 6.47 4.87
N GLU A 350 -49.06 7.42 4.13
CA GLU A 350 -49.17 7.32 2.66
C GLU A 350 -47.96 7.88 1.90
N GLU A 351 -47.10 8.68 2.55
CA GLU A 351 -45.94 9.31 1.90
C GLU A 351 -44.71 8.38 1.85
N ASP A 352 -44.59 7.43 2.77
CA ASP A 352 -43.43 6.51 2.87
C ASP A 352 -43.43 5.39 1.81
N LYS A 353 -44.59 5.03 1.23
CA LYS A 353 -44.62 4.03 0.15
C LYS A 353 -44.08 4.58 -1.16
N LYS A 354 -44.35 5.86 -1.48
CA LYS A 354 -43.91 6.49 -2.73
C LYS A 354 -42.39 6.65 -2.80
N ALA A 355 -41.75 6.99 -1.69
CA ALA A 355 -40.28 7.15 -1.64
C ALA A 355 -39.52 5.83 -1.88
N LYS A 356 -40.12 4.69 -1.51
CA LYS A 356 -39.49 3.37 -1.68
C LYS A 356 -39.52 2.90 -3.14
N ASP A 357 -40.60 3.21 -3.86
CA ASP A 357 -40.73 2.90 -5.29
C ASP A 357 -39.84 3.82 -6.14
N ASP A 358 -39.77 5.12 -5.82
CA ASP A 358 -38.91 6.08 -6.53
C ASP A 358 -37.41 5.73 -6.39
N SER A 359 -36.98 5.23 -5.21
CA SER A 359 -35.58 4.81 -4.98
C SER A 359 -35.19 3.55 -5.76
N LYS A 360 -36.13 2.63 -5.97
CA LYS A 360 -35.88 1.37 -6.68
C LYS A 360 -35.65 1.63 -8.18
N ALA A 361 -36.38 2.57 -8.76
CA ALA A 361 -36.23 2.96 -10.17
C ALA A 361 -34.86 3.61 -10.45
N THR A 362 -34.34 4.44 -9.54
CA THR A 362 -33.02 5.07 -9.69
C THR A 362 -31.88 4.03 -9.65
N ILE A 363 -31.99 3.00 -8.80
CA ILE A 363 -30.97 1.96 -8.66
C ILE A 363 -30.93 1.05 -9.90
N GLU A 364 -32.10 0.68 -10.46
CA GLU A 364 -32.14 -0.08 -11.71
C GLU A 364 -31.52 0.70 -12.88
N GLN A 365 -31.68 2.03 -12.93
CA GLN A 365 -31.02 2.85 -13.95
C GLN A 365 -29.49 2.88 -13.81
N ILE A 366 -28.96 2.91 -12.57
CA ILE A 366 -27.52 2.90 -12.30
C ILE A 366 -26.91 1.52 -12.63
N GLU A 367 -27.60 0.43 -12.31
CA GLU A 367 -27.12 -0.93 -12.61
C GLU A 367 -27.11 -1.20 -14.13
N VAL A 368 -28.12 -0.71 -14.86
CA VAL A 368 -28.16 -0.80 -16.33
C VAL A 368 -27.05 0.04 -16.96
N ALA A 369 -26.80 1.27 -16.48
CA ALA A 369 -25.72 2.11 -16.99
C ALA A 369 -24.32 1.48 -16.77
N SER A 370 -24.11 0.81 -15.63
CA SER A 370 -22.86 0.10 -15.32
C SER A 370 -22.63 -1.09 -16.26
N ARG A 371 -23.68 -1.88 -16.56
CA ARG A 371 -23.56 -3.02 -17.49
C ARG A 371 -23.34 -2.62 -18.95
N VAL A 372 -23.84 -1.44 -19.36
CA VAL A 372 -23.63 -0.93 -20.74
C VAL A 372 -22.20 -0.39 -20.93
N GLY A 373 -21.57 0.11 -19.87
CA GLY A 373 -20.15 0.52 -19.90
C GLY A 373 -19.20 -0.63 -20.24
N ASP A 374 -19.43 -1.81 -19.68
CA ASP A 374 -18.58 -2.99 -19.91
C ASP A 374 -18.73 -3.58 -21.33
N LEU A 375 -19.90 -3.44 -21.96
CA LEU A 375 -20.14 -3.92 -23.32
C LEU A 375 -19.44 -3.07 -24.40
N SER A 376 -18.99 -1.86 -24.07
CA SER A 376 -18.18 -1.02 -24.97
C SER A 376 -16.69 -1.40 -25.00
N ILE A 377 -16.24 -2.33 -24.16
CA ILE A 377 -14.83 -2.78 -24.07
C ILE A 377 -14.57 -4.01 -24.95
N ALA A 378 -15.61 -4.66 -25.48
CA ALA A 378 -15.52 -5.94 -26.20
C ALA A 378 -15.63 -5.85 -27.73
N ASN A 379 -15.59 -4.66 -28.35
CA ASN A 379 -15.61 -4.49 -29.81
C ASN A 379 -14.44 -3.67 -30.36
#